data_AF-A0A367JEC2-F1
#
_entry.id   AF-A0A367JEC2-F1
#
_cell.length_a   1.000
_cell.length_b   1.000
_cell.length_c   1.000
_cell.angle_alpha   90.00
_cell.angle_beta   90.00
_cell.angle_gamma   90.00
#
_symmetry.space_group_name_H-M   'P 1'
#
loop_
_entity.id
_entity.type
_entity.pdbx_description
1 polymer ?
#
loop_
_entity_poly.entity_id
_entity_poly.type
_entity_poly.pdbx_seq_one_letter_code
_entity_poly.pdbx_strand_id
1 'polypeptide(L)' 'MSFVPVNPKPFLSDLTGKPVSVKLKWGGEYQGYLVSVDNYMNLQLANTEEFQNGVS' A
#
# COMPACT_ATOMS: atom_id res chain seq x y z
N MET A 1 -4.42 19.80 15.38
CA MET A 1 -5.31 18.74 14.87
C MET A 1 -5.43 17.69 15.96
N SER A 2 -6.64 17.38 16.43
CA SER A 2 -6.86 16.27 17.36
C SER A 2 -6.65 14.95 16.63
N PHE A 3 -5.92 14.01 17.23
CA PHE A 3 -5.79 12.66 16.70
C PHE A 3 -7.16 12.00 16.60
N VAL A 4 -7.59 11.66 15.38
CA VAL A 4 -8.76 10.82 15.15
C VAL A 4 -8.22 9.41 14.91
N PRO A 5 -8.45 8.45 15.81
CA PRO A 5 -8.03 7.08 15.59
C PRO A 5 -8.72 6.52 14.34
N VAL A 6 -7.92 6.18 13.33
CA VAL A 6 -8.41 5.54 12.11
C VAL A 6 -8.20 4.03 12.24
N ASN A 7 -9.27 3.27 12.05
CA ASN A 7 -9.19 1.82 12.05
C ASN A 7 -8.42 1.34 10.80
N PRO A 8 -7.56 0.31 10.90
CA PRO A 8 -6.75 -0.17 9.77
C PRO A 8 -7.57 -0.62 8.56
N LYS A 9 -8.74 -1.23 8.78
CA LYS A 9 -9.62 -1.71 7.70
C LYS A 9 -10.21 -0.57 6.85
N PRO A 10 -10.88 0.44 7.44
CA PRO A 10 -11.26 1.65 6.72
C PRO A 10 -10.09 2.34 6.01
N PHE A 11 -8.94 2.45 6.68
CA PHE A 11 -7.75 3.07 6.09
C PHE A 11 -7.32 2.38 4.78
N LEU A 12 -7.21 1.05 4.76
CA LEU A 12 -6.83 0.32 3.55
C LEU A 12 -7.92 0.38 2.48
N SER A 13 -9.19 0.36 2.88
CA SER A 13 -10.33 0.48 1.96
C SER A 13 -10.31 1.83 1.23
N ASP A 14 -10.02 2.91 1.96
CA ASP A 14 -9.93 4.28 1.45
C ASP A 14 -8.75 4.50 0.48
N LEU A 15 -7.76 3.60 0.48
CA LEU A 15 -6.63 3.63 -0.45
C LEU A 15 -6.91 2.91 -1.78
N THR A 16 -8.01 2.17 -1.88
CA THR A 16 -8.38 1.47 -3.12
C THR A 16 -8.55 2.47 -4.26
N GLY A 17 -7.92 2.19 -5.41
CA GLY A 17 -7.86 3.04 -6.60
C GLY A 17 -6.82 4.15 -6.55
N LYS A 18 -6.09 4.32 -5.44
CA LYS A 18 -5.07 5.37 -5.29
C LYS A 18 -3.67 4.82 -5.51
N PRO A 19 -2.72 5.66 -5.97
CA PRO A 19 -1.31 5.29 -5.97
C PRO A 19 -0.81 5.11 -4.54
N VAL A 20 -0.13 4.01 -4.29
CA VAL A 20 0.45 3.63 -2.99
C VAL A 20 1.91 3.22 -3.15
N SER A 21 2.71 3.45 -2.11
CA SER A 21 4.03 2.84 -1.95
C SER A 21 3.95 1.81 -0.82
N VAL A 22 4.35 0.58 -1.12
CA VAL A 22 4.31 -0.57 -0.22
C VAL A 22 5.73 -1.01 0.04
N LYS A 23 6.18 -0.88 1.29
CA LYS A 23 7.51 -1.34 1.71
C LYS A 23 7.42 -2.67 2.45
N LEU A 24 8.10 -3.69 1.93
CA LEU A 24 8.26 -4.96 2.60
C LEU A 24 9.24 -4.84 3.76
N LYS A 25 9.07 -5.72 4.76
CA LYS A 25 9.93 -5.79 5.95
C LYS A 25 11.43 -5.88 5.61
N TRP A 26 11.76 -6.54 4.51
CA TRP A 26 13.14 -6.84 4.11
C TRP A 26 13.66 -5.94 2.98
N GLY A 27 12.97 -4.84 2.68
CA GLY A 27 13.54 -3.73 1.90
C GLY A 27 12.97 -3.53 0.49
N GLY A 28 12.36 -4.55 -0.12
CA GLY A 28 11.67 -4.37 -1.40
C GLY A 28 10.53 -3.36 -1.28
N GLU A 29 10.45 -2.43 -2.22
CA GLU A 29 9.37 -1.44 -2.29
C GLU A 29 8.61 -1.61 -3.60
N TYR A 30 7.29 -1.50 -3.53
CA TYR A 30 6.41 -1.59 -4.70
C TYR A 30 5.58 -0.32 -4.78
N GLN A 31 5.62 0.36 -5.92
CA GLN A 31 4.78 1.52 -6.18
C GLN A 31 3.80 1.17 -7.28
N GLY A 32 2.52 1.48 -7.07
CA GLY A 32 1.47 1.19 -8.04
C GLY A 32 0.10 1.62 -7.54
N TYR A 33 -0.94 1.28 -8.29
CA TYR A 33 -2.32 1.58 -7.90
C TYR A 33 -2.91 0.41 -7.10
N LEU A 34 -3.45 0.69 -5.90
CA LEU A 34 -4.08 -0.34 -5.09
C LEU A 34 -5.40 -0.79 -5.70
N VAL A 35 -5.50 -2.05 -6.14
CA VAL A 35 -6.72 -2.60 -6.76
C VAL A 35 -7.62 -3.22 -5.70
N SER A 36 -7.04 -4.01 -4.80
CA SER A 36 -7.79 -4.71 -3.74
C SER A 36 -6.87 -5.08 -2.58
N VAL A 37 -7.49 -5.33 -1.42
CA VAL A 37 -6.84 -5.82 -0.20
C VAL A 37 -7.70 -6.90 0.44
N ASP A 38 -7.09 -7.79 1.22
CA ASP A 38 -7.81 -8.75 2.05
C ASP A 38 -7.61 -8.53 3.56
N ASN A 39 -8.20 -9.40 4.38
CA ASN A 39 -8.10 -9.32 5.85
C ASN A 39 -6.68 -9.61 6.40
N TYR A 40 -5.77 -10.12 5.58
CA TYR A 40 -4.38 -10.44 5.94
C TYR A 40 -3.38 -9.39 5.42
N MET A 41 -3.87 -8.31 4.81
CA MET A 41 -3.06 -7.28 4.14
C MET A 41 -2.29 -7.82 2.92
N ASN A 42 -2.81 -8.85 2.26
CA ASN A 42 -2.37 -9.13 0.90
C ASN A 42 -2.87 -8.00 -0.01
N LEU A 43 -2.00 -7.49 -0.88
CA LEU A 43 -2.27 -6.33 -1.72
C LEU A 43 -2.22 -6.73 -3.19
N GLN A 44 -3.24 -6.35 -3.94
CA GLN A 44 -3.21 -6.40 -5.40
C GLN A 44 -2.88 -5.02 -5.93
N LEU A 45 -1.79 -4.91 -6.69
CA LEU A 45 -1.35 -3.66 -7.30
C LEU A 45 -1.47 -3.74 -8.83
N ALA A 46 -1.84 -2.62 -9.46
CA ALA A 46 -1.80 -2.43 -10.90
C ALA A 46 -0.71 -1.42 -11.29
N ASN A 47 -0.15 -1.57 -12.49
CA ASN A 47 0.96 -0.76 -13.02
C ASN A 47 2.11 -0.63 -12.00
N THR A 48 2.55 -1.77 -11.48
CA THR A 48 3.50 -1.82 -10.37
C THR A 48 4.94 -1.76 -10.84
N GLU A 49 5.70 -0.86 -10.24
CA GLU A 49 7.16 -0.79 -10.34
C GLU A 49 7.76 -1.32 -9.04
N GLU A 50 8.74 -2.21 -9.16
CA GLU A 50 9.52 -2.73 -8.03
C GLU A 50 10.78 -1.87 -7.86
N PHE A 51 10.99 -1.37 -6.65
CA PHE A 51 12.16 -0.60 -6.27
C PHE A 51 13.03 -1.43 -5.32
N GLN A 52 14.29 -1.63 -5.71
CA GLN A 52 15.32 -2.18 -4.83
C GLN A 52 16.37 -1.11 -4.54
N ASN A 53 16.62 -0.84 -3.25
CA ASN A 53 17.57 0.19 -2.81
C ASN A 53 17.28 1.59 -3.40
N GLY A 54 16.01 1.91 -3.66
CA GLY A 54 15.60 3.19 -4.25
C GLY A 54 15.77 3.29 -5.77
N VAL A 55 16.05 2.18 -6.44
CA VAL A 55 16.17 2.08 -7.91
C VAL A 55 15.07 1.17 -8.44
N SER A 56 14.33 1.65 -9.46
CA SER A 56 13.32 0.86 -10.20
C SER A 56 13.93 0.02 -11.30
#